data_AF-A0AA86TXH9-F1
#
_entry.id   AF-A0AA86TXH9-F1
#
_cell.length_a   1.000
_cell.length_b   1.000
_cell.length_c   1.000
_cell.angle_alpha   90.00
_cell.angle_beta   90.00
_cell.angle_gamma   90.00
#
_symmetry.space_group_name_H-M   'P 1'
#
loop_
_entity.id
_entity.type
_entity.pdbx_description
1 polymer ?
#
loop_
_entity_poly.entity_id
_entity_poly.type
_entity_poly.pdbx_seq_one_letter_code
_entity_poly.pdbx_strand_id
1 'polypeptide(L)' 'MPQQNTKLLLFLTKIDLQGSKTNEEIIDELNLDSLKLQTILQRCNALTGEGIQQGLDWLKKKSENNQQV' A
#
# COMPACT_ATOMS: atom_id res chain seq x y z
N MET A 1 18.65 4.78 -16.54
CA MET A 1 17.19 4.83 -16.31
C MET A 1 16.95 5.84 -15.20
N PRO A 2 16.12 6.89 -15.40
CA PRO A 2 15.77 7.79 -14.30
C PRO A 2 15.11 6.98 -13.17
N GLN A 3 15.48 7.26 -11.91
CA GLN A 3 14.88 6.60 -10.74
C GLN A 3 13.37 6.88 -10.75
N GLN A 4 12.56 5.84 -11.00
CA GLN A 4 11.10 5.93 -10.84
C GLN A 4 10.78 6.05 -9.36
N ASN A 5 10.59 7.28 -8.88
CA ASN A 5 10.18 7.56 -7.51
C ASN A 5 8.65 7.40 -7.35
N THR A 6 8.12 6.27 -7.83
CA THR A 6 6.69 5.97 -7.81
C THR A 6 6.38 5.07 -6.62
N LYS A 7 5.41 5.49 -5.81
CA LYS A 7 4.86 4.70 -4.70
C LYS A 7 3.54 4.07 -5.11
N LEU A 8 3.26 2.91 -4.56
CA LEU A 8 2.01 2.19 -4.77
C LEU A 8 1.30 1.96 -3.43
N LEU A 9 0.08 2.49 -3.31
CA LEU A 9 -0.80 2.23 -2.17
C LEU A 9 -1.95 1.36 -2.68
N LEU A 10 -2.06 0.14 -2.17
CA LEU A 10 -3.21 -0.74 -2.42
C LEU A 10 -4.16 -0.70 -1.22
N PHE A 11 -5.39 -0.27 -1.45
CA PHE A 11 -6.45 -0.41 -0.46
C PHE A 11 -7.11 -1.78 -0.55
N LEU A 12 -6.96 -2.57 0.51
CA LEU A 12 -7.66 -3.83 0.67
C LEU A 12 -9.02 -3.53 1.31
N THR A 13 -10.02 -3.38 0.44
CA THR A 13 -11.39 -3.06 0.84
C THR A 13 -12.16 -4.29 1.33
N LYS A 14 -13.30 -4.06 1.99
CA LYS A 14 -14.24 -5.10 2.45
C LYS A 14 -13.70 -6.00 3.56
N ILE A 15 -12.88 -5.45 4.45
CA ILE A 15 -12.33 -6.17 5.60
C ILE A 15 -13.39 -6.63 6.61
N ASP A 16 -14.61 -6.10 6.50
CA ASP A 16 -15.79 -6.47 7.26
C ASP A 16 -16.42 -7.80 6.82
N LEU A 17 -16.05 -8.32 5.65
CA LEU A 17 -16.57 -9.59 5.15
C LEU A 17 -15.78 -10.78 5.72
N GLN A 18 -16.51 -11.81 6.16
CA GLN A 18 -15.92 -13.09 6.55
C GLN A 18 -15.18 -13.71 5.35
N GLY A 19 -13.97 -14.20 5.58
CA GLY A 19 -13.11 -14.72 4.52
C GLY A 19 -12.33 -13.65 3.74
N SER A 20 -12.28 -12.41 4.25
CA SER A 20 -11.34 -11.39 3.77
C SER A 20 -9.91 -11.93 3.84
N LYS A 21 -9.20 -11.85 2.71
CA LYS A 21 -7.81 -12.31 2.61
C LYS A 21 -6.87 -11.48 3.47
N THR A 22 -5.81 -12.11 3.97
CA THR A 22 -4.72 -11.42 4.65
C THR A 22 -3.85 -10.65 3.64
N ASN A 23 -2.92 -9.86 4.15
CA ASN A 23 -2.00 -9.13 3.27
C ASN A 23 -1.05 -10.10 2.55
N GLU A 24 -0.60 -11.14 3.25
CA GLU A 24 0.31 -12.16 2.74
C GLU A 24 -0.33 -12.92 1.57
N GLU A 25 -1.58 -13.36 1.74
CA GLU A 25 -2.32 -14.04 0.67
C GLU A 25 -2.45 -13.17 -0.59
N ILE A 26 -2.66 -11.86 -0.43
CA ILE A 26 -2.78 -10.94 -1.56
C ILE A 26 -1.42 -10.65 -2.21
N ILE A 27 -0.34 -10.56 -1.41
CA ILE A 27 1.02 -10.38 -1.94
C ILE A 27 1.39 -11.56 -2.84
N ASP A 28 1.12 -12.78 -2.38
CA ASP A 28 1.42 -14.00 -3.12
C ASP A 28 0.57 -14.10 -4.40
N GLU A 29 -0.75 -13.93 -4.30
CA GLU A 29 -1.67 -14.08 -5.43
C GLU A 29 -1.47 -13.04 -6.53
N LEU A 30 -1.13 -11.81 -6.16
CA LEU A 30 -0.88 -10.73 -7.11
C LEU A 30 0.61 -10.59 -7.47
N ASN A 31 1.48 -11.44 -6.90
CA ASN A 31 2.93 -11.41 -7.09
C ASN A 31 3.51 -10.01 -6.85
N LEU A 32 3.09 -9.35 -5.78
CA LEU A 32 3.43 -7.94 -5.53
C LEU A 32 4.92 -7.75 -5.23
N ASP A 33 5.61 -8.78 -4.73
CA ASP A 33 7.06 -8.77 -4.52
C ASP A 33 7.86 -8.61 -5.83
N SER A 34 7.25 -8.91 -6.98
CA SER A 34 7.88 -8.65 -8.28
C SER A 34 7.91 -7.16 -8.66
N LEU A 35 7.10 -6.33 -7.99
CA LEU A 35 7.07 -4.89 -8.22
C LEU A 35 8.28 -4.24 -7.55
N LYS A 36 9.15 -3.65 -8.36
CA LYS A 36 10.31 -2.86 -7.88
C LYS A 36 9.88 -1.44 -7.46
N LEU A 37 8.80 -1.33 -6.69
CA LEU A 37 8.20 -0.08 -6.22
C LEU A 37 8.01 -0.13 -4.70
N GLN A 38 8.08 1.03 -4.04
CA GLN A 38 7.68 1.12 -2.65
C GLN A 38 6.17 0.91 -2.57
N THR A 39 5.74 -0.23 -2.02
CA THR A 39 4.34 -0.66 -2.00
C THR A 39 3.87 -0.87 -0.56
N ILE A 40 2.65 -0.43 -0.23
CA ILE A 40 1.95 -0.88 0.98
C ILE A 40 0.55 -1.37 0.65
N LEU A 41 0.12 -2.35 1.45
CA LEU A 41 -1.25 -2.86 1.46
C LEU A 41 -1.93 -2.31 2.72
N GLN A 42 -2.86 -1.39 2.54
CA GLN A 42 -3.62 -0.79 3.61
C GLN A 42 -4.99 -1.44 3.67
N ARG A 43 -5.25 -2.19 4.75
CA ARG A 43 -6.58 -2.68 5.09
C ARG A 43 -7.50 -1.49 5.37
N CYS A 44 -8.67 -1.47 4.75
CA CYS A 44 -9.64 -0.39 4.94
C CYS A 44 -11.09 -0.85 4.81
N ASN A 45 -11.99 -0.10 5.45
CA ASN A 45 -13.42 -0.20 5.24
C ASN A 45 -13.90 1.10 4.56
N ALA A 46 -14.38 0.99 3.33
CA ALA A 46 -14.79 2.15 2.53
C ALA A 46 -16.10 2.79 3.02
N LEU A 47 -16.94 2.05 3.74
CA LEU A 47 -18.21 2.56 4.27
C LEU A 47 -18.00 3.38 5.55
N THR A 48 -17.09 2.93 6.42
CA THR A 48 -16.78 3.64 7.67
C THR A 48 -15.63 4.64 7.52
N GLY A 49 -14.82 4.50 6.47
CA GLY A 49 -13.60 5.28 6.26
C GLY A 49 -12.38 4.78 7.03
N GLU A 50 -12.52 3.68 7.78
CA GLU A 50 -11.41 3.07 8.52
C GLU A 50 -10.25 2.71 7.58
N GLY A 51 -9.02 3.05 7.96
CA GLY A 51 -7.81 2.71 7.19
C GLY A 51 -7.51 3.65 6.03
N ILE A 52 -8.46 4.47 5.57
CA ILE A 52 -8.26 5.38 4.43
C ILE A 52 -7.24 6.45 4.76
N GLN A 53 -7.41 7.14 5.89
CA GLN A 53 -6.53 8.23 6.30
C GLN A 53 -5.09 7.74 6.49
N GLN A 54 -4.90 6.58 7.11
CA GLN A 54 -3.60 5.97 7.34
C GLN A 54 -2.87 5.68 6.02
N GLY A 55 -3.56 5.13 5.03
CA GLY A 55 -3.00 4.89 3.71
C GLY A 55 -2.59 6.19 3.01
N LEU A 56 -3.47 7.20 3.04
CA LEU A 56 -3.19 8.51 2.44
C LEU A 56 -2.03 9.23 3.13
N ASP A 57 -1.91 9.13 4.45
CA ASP A 57 -0.81 9.72 5.21
C ASP A 57 0.52 9.05 4.87
N TRP A 58 0.54 7.74 4.65
CA TRP A 58 1.72 7.07 4.12
C TRP A 58 2.09 7.56 2.72
N LEU A 59 1.11 7.70 1.83
CA LEU A 59 1.35 8.14 0.45
C LEU A 59 1.91 9.56 0.38
N LYS A 60 1.46 10.44 1.28
CA LYS A 60 1.94 11.83 1.40
C LYS A 60 3.39 11.93 1.88
N LYS A 61 3.91 10.95 2.61
CA LYS A 61 5.31 10.98 3.08
C LYS A 61 6.21 11.05 1.85
N LYS A 62 7.06 12.07 1.75
CA LYS A 62 8.09 12.10 0.71
C LYS A 62 8.95 10.84 0.84
N SER A 63 9.36 10.26 -0.27
CA SER A 63 10.46 9.28 -0.26
C SER A 63 11.65 9.96 0.41
N GLU A 64 12.24 9.32 1.41
CA GLU A 64 13.45 9.82 2.05
C GLU A 64 14.57 9.81 1.01
N ASN A 65 14.69 10.90 0.27
CA ASN A 65 15.91 11.19 -0.46
C ASN A 65 16.92 11.61 0.60
N ASN A 66 17.78 10.68 1.01
CA ASN A 66 19.04 11.00 1.65
C ASN A 66 19.90 11.81 0.66
N GLN A 67 19.59 13.08 0.49
CA GLN A 67 20.57 14.06 0.05
C GLN A 67 21.46 14.36 1.26
N GLN A 68 22.40 13.43 1.52
CA GLN A 68 23.64 13.79 2.18
C GLN A 68 24.54 14.43 1.11
N VAL A 69 24.56 15.76 1.07
CA VAL A 69 25.74 16.55 0.68
C VAL A 69 25.74 17.83 1.50
#